data_AF-A0A5C7EL41-F1
#
_entry.id   AF-A0A5C7EL41-F1
#
_cell.length_a   1.000
_cell.length_b   1.000
_cell.length_c   1.000
_cell.angle_alpha   90.00
_cell.angle_beta   90.00
_cell.angle_gamma   90.00
#
_symmetry.space_group_name_H-M   'P 1'
#
loop_
_entity.id
_entity.type
_entity.pdbx_description
1 polymer ?
#
loop_
_entity_poly.entity_id
_entity_poly.type
_entity_poly.pdbx_seq_one_letter_code
_entity_poly.pdbx_strand_id
1 'polypeptide(L)'
;MQTKKLPSNRAFGALFVFVFAALSLWRWLAVGWGLWPMVWAALSVGVLVVTVVRPAFLTPFNRAWMRLAELLHRIVSPVVLGVMYAVLIVPVGLFMRLIGRDALRLKRNPQEASYWVGRDDGAYSPERFKNQF
;
A
#
# COMPACT_ATOMS: atom_id res chain seq x y z
N MET A 1 -13.64 15.85 11.88
CA MET A 1 -13.26 14.44 12.12
C MET A 1 -13.80 13.61 10.97
N GLN A 2 -12.95 13.06 10.08
CA GLN A 2 -13.44 12.20 9.00
C GLN A 2 -13.90 10.87 9.61
N THR A 3 -15.19 10.58 9.56
CA THR A 3 -15.73 9.28 9.95
C THR A 3 -15.37 8.27 8.86
N LYS A 4 -14.35 7.45 9.10
CA LYS A 4 -13.94 6.36 8.21
C LYS A 4 -15.15 5.45 7.98
N LYS A 5 -15.80 5.59 6.83
CA LYS A 5 -17.02 4.85 6.49
C LYS A 5 -16.65 3.38 6.32
N LEU A 6 -17.20 2.52 7.17
CA LEU A 6 -17.00 1.08 7.04
C LEU A 6 -17.55 0.61 5.68
N PRO A 7 -16.88 -0.33 5.00
CA PRO A 7 -17.37 -0.89 3.75
C PRO A 7 -18.72 -1.57 3.98
N SER A 8 -19.57 -1.57 2.95
CA SER A 8 -20.90 -2.18 3.02
C SER A 8 -20.81 -3.66 3.40
N ASN A 9 -21.58 -4.10 4.40
CA ASN A 9 -21.61 -5.50 4.83
C ASN A 9 -21.98 -6.48 3.70
N ARG A 10 -22.73 -6.02 2.69
CA ARG A 10 -23.04 -6.83 1.50
C ARG A 10 -21.81 -7.05 0.62
N ALA A 11 -21.00 -6.01 0.41
CA ALA A 11 -19.75 -6.12 -0.33
C ALA A 11 -18.74 -6.99 0.41
N PHE A 12 -18.66 -6.83 1.74
CA PHE A 12 -17.87 -7.69 2.60
C PHE A 12 -18.32 -9.16 2.47
N GLY A 13 -19.60 -9.45 2.61
CA GLY A 13 -20.14 -10.80 2.46
C GLY A 13 -19.87 -11.40 1.07
N ALA A 14 -20.10 -10.63 0.00
CA ALA A 14 -19.84 -11.06 -1.38
C ALA A 14 -18.38 -11.45 -1.62
N LEU A 15 -17.42 -10.73 -1.04
CA LEU A 15 -16.00 -11.09 -1.10
C LEU A 15 -15.75 -12.47 -0.50
N PHE A 16 -16.28 -12.75 0.70
CA PHE A 16 -16.07 -14.04 1.37
C PHE A 16 -16.81 -15.19 0.68
N VAL A 17 -18.00 -14.95 0.10
CA VAL A 17 -18.68 -15.92 -0.76
C VAL A 17 -17.77 -16.30 -1.94
N PHE A 18 -17.23 -15.29 -2.63
CA PHE A 18 -16.34 -15.49 -3.77
C PHE A 18 -15.06 -16.25 -3.36
N VAL A 19 -14.41 -15.85 -2.26
CA VAL A 19 -13.20 -16.51 -1.76
C VAL A 19 -13.47 -17.98 -1.43
N PHE A 20 -14.53 -18.29 -0.69
CA PHE A 20 -14.85 -19.68 -0.35
C PHE A 20 -15.29 -20.51 -1.56
N ALA A 21 -16.01 -19.91 -2.52
CA ALA A 21 -16.36 -20.56 -3.77
C ALA A 21 -15.11 -20.87 -4.62
N ALA A 22 -14.18 -19.91 -4.75
CA ALA A 22 -12.93 -20.09 -5.46
C ALA A 22 -12.04 -21.17 -4.81
N LEU A 23 -11.94 -21.18 -3.47
CA LEU A 23 -11.23 -22.22 -2.73
C LEU A 23 -11.86 -23.60 -2.91
N SER A 24 -13.19 -23.68 -2.87
CA SER A 24 -13.93 -24.91 -3.15
C SER A 24 -13.64 -25.43 -4.55
N LEU A 25 -13.73 -24.55 -5.56
CA LEU A 25 -13.50 -24.90 -6.95
C LEU A 25 -12.06 -25.34 -7.19
N TRP A 26 -11.09 -24.59 -6.67
CA TRP A 26 -9.68 -24.93 -6.80
C TRP A 26 -9.36 -26.28 -6.16
N ARG A 27 -9.88 -26.55 -4.95
CA ARG A 27 -9.70 -27.84 -4.28
C ARG A 27 -10.39 -28.98 -5.01
N TRP A 28 -11.58 -28.74 -5.56
CA TRP A 28 -12.29 -29.72 -6.36
C TRP A 28 -11.53 -30.07 -7.63
N LEU A 29 -10.95 -29.09 -8.32
CA LEU A 29 -10.11 -29.34 -9.50
C LEU A 29 -8.78 -30.03 -9.15
N ALA A 30 -8.19 -29.75 -7.99
CA ALA A 30 -6.90 -30.32 -7.58
C ALA A 30 -6.99 -31.75 -7.04
N VAL A 31 -8.05 -32.09 -6.30
CA VAL A 31 -8.17 -33.35 -5.52
C VAL A 31 -9.43 -34.15 -5.88
N GLY A 32 -10.34 -33.57 -6.66
CA GLY A 32 -11.62 -34.18 -6.99
C GLY A 32 -12.66 -34.02 -5.87
N TRP A 33 -13.65 -34.92 -5.87
CA TRP A 33 -14.68 -34.93 -4.85
C TRP A 33 -14.11 -35.43 -3.51
N GLY A 34 -14.20 -34.59 -2.48
CA GLY A 34 -13.74 -34.90 -1.13
C GLY A 34 -14.41 -34.01 -0.09
N LEU A 35 -14.17 -34.32 1.18
CA LEU A 35 -14.77 -33.59 2.30
C LEU A 35 -14.39 -32.09 2.29
N TRP A 36 -13.15 -31.76 1.95
CA TRP A 36 -12.64 -30.39 1.99
C TRP A 36 -13.33 -29.44 0.98
N PRO A 37 -13.45 -29.77 -0.32
CA PRO A 37 -14.26 -28.98 -1.25
C PRO A 37 -15.71 -28.78 -0.77
N MET A 38 -16.36 -29.82 -0.24
CA MET A 38 -17.73 -29.72 0.27
C MET A 38 -17.85 -28.76 1.46
N VAL A 39 -16.89 -28.79 2.39
CA VAL A 39 -16.85 -27.84 3.52
C VAL A 39 -16.75 -26.40 3.02
N TRP A 40 -15.87 -26.12 2.06
CA TRP A 40 -15.73 -24.77 1.49
C TRP A 40 -16.98 -24.33 0.73
N ALA A 41 -17.62 -25.23 -0.02
CA ALA A 41 -18.89 -24.97 -0.69
C ALA A 41 -20.00 -24.65 0.31
N ALA A 42 -20.14 -25.45 1.38
CA ALA A 42 -21.13 -25.24 2.43
C ALA A 42 -20.92 -23.90 3.15
N LEU A 43 -19.66 -23.54 3.43
CA LEU A 43 -19.32 -22.23 4.00
C LEU A 43 -19.68 -21.08 3.05
N SER A 44 -19.39 -21.21 1.75
CA SER A 44 -19.75 -20.21 0.74
C SER A 44 -21.26 -19.98 0.70
N VAL A 45 -22.06 -21.05 0.65
CA VAL A 45 -23.52 -20.99 0.66
C VAL A 45 -24.04 -20.39 1.97
N GLY A 46 -23.50 -20.81 3.12
CA GLY A 46 -23.88 -20.27 4.43
C GLY A 46 -23.67 -18.75 4.52
N VAL A 47 -22.49 -18.27 4.09
CA VAL A 47 -22.20 -16.83 4.07
C VAL A 47 -23.07 -16.10 3.05
N LEU A 48 -23.38 -16.70 1.90
CA LEU A 48 -24.29 -16.11 0.91
C LEU A 48 -25.68 -15.88 1.50
N VAL A 49 -26.24 -16.89 2.17
CA VAL A 49 -27.55 -16.80 2.82
C VAL A 49 -27.56 -15.67 3.86
N VAL A 50 -26.54 -15.60 4.73
CA VAL A 50 -26.42 -14.53 5.73
C VAL A 50 -26.30 -13.16 5.07
N THR A 51 -25.54 -13.05 3.97
CA THR A 51 -25.32 -11.80 3.24
C THR A 51 -26.60 -11.26 2.61
N VAL A 52 -27.45 -12.14 2.06
CA VAL A 52 -28.71 -11.77 1.42
C VAL A 52 -29.81 -11.49 2.45
N VAL A 53 -29.98 -12.39 3.43
CA VAL A 53 -31.11 -12.33 4.38
C VAL A 53 -30.87 -11.27 5.46
N ARG A 54 -29.68 -11.24 6.07
CA ARG A 54 -29.41 -10.34 7.20
C ARG A 54 -27.93 -9.94 7.29
N PRO A 55 -27.47 -9.04 6.40
CA PRO A 55 -26.08 -8.60 6.35
C PRO A 55 -25.62 -7.89 7.63
N ALA A 56 -26.55 -7.44 8.49
CA ALA A 56 -26.22 -6.84 9.79
C ALA A 56 -25.44 -7.79 10.72
N PHE A 57 -25.62 -9.12 10.60
CA PHE A 57 -24.83 -10.09 11.36
C PHE A 57 -23.34 -10.07 11.01
N LEU A 58 -22.99 -9.65 9.80
CA LEU A 58 -21.59 -9.54 9.37
C LEU A 58 -20.92 -8.26 9.88
N THR A 59 -21.64 -7.33 10.51
CA THR A 59 -21.11 -6.05 11.00
C THR A 59 -19.93 -6.20 11.97
N PRO A 60 -20.02 -6.99 13.07
CA PRO A 60 -18.90 -7.14 14.00
C PRO A 60 -17.67 -7.76 13.32
N PHE A 61 -17.89 -8.70 12.42
CA PHE A 61 -16.83 -9.38 11.68
C PHE A 61 -16.17 -8.47 10.64
N ASN A 62 -16.96 -7.69 9.89
CA ASN A 62 -16.47 -6.64 8.99
C ASN A 62 -15.62 -5.62 9.76
N ARG A 63 -16.10 -5.15 10.93
CA ARG A 63 -15.33 -4.23 11.77
C ARG A 63 -14.01 -4.84 12.27
N ALA A 64 -14.02 -6.11 12.68
CA ALA A 64 -12.81 -6.81 13.10
C ALA A 64 -11.82 -6.96 11.96
N TRP A 65 -12.28 -7.38 10.77
CA TRP A 65 -11.47 -7.49 9.57
C TRP A 65 -10.84 -6.15 9.16
N MET A 66 -11.60 -5.05 9.23
CA MET A 66 -11.08 -3.73 8.91
C MET A 66 -10.01 -3.25 9.90
N ARG A 67 -10.15 -3.59 11.18
CA ARG A 67 -9.10 -3.31 12.19
C ARG A 67 -7.84 -4.13 11.93
N LEU A 68 -8.00 -5.40 11.56
CA LEU A 68 -6.87 -6.25 11.18
C LEU A 68 -6.15 -5.69 9.95
N ALA A 69 -6.90 -5.30 8.91
CA ALA A 69 -6.35 -4.68 7.72
C ALA A 69 -5.58 -3.39 8.04
N GLU A 70 -6.09 -2.58 8.97
CA GLU A 70 -5.42 -1.36 9.42
C GLU A 70 -4.12 -1.64 10.19
N LEU A 71 -4.14 -2.63 11.09
CA LEU A 71 -2.94 -3.07 11.81
C LEU A 71 -1.88 -3.60 10.85
N LEU A 72 -2.30 -4.43 9.89
CA LEU A 72 -1.42 -4.96 8.85
C LEU A 72 -0.84 -3.83 8.00
N HIS A 73 -1.66 -2.86 7.58
CA HIS A 73 -1.21 -1.72 6.81
C HIS A 73 -0.16 -0.88 7.56
N ARG A 74 -0.31 -0.72 8.88
CA ARG A 74 0.68 -0.02 9.71
C ARG A 74 2.06 -0.67 9.69
N ILE A 75 2.14 -1.97 9.47
CA ILE A 75 3.41 -2.73 9.36
C ILE A 75 3.88 -2.75 7.90
N VAL A 76 2.99 -3.07 6.97
CA VAL A 76 3.32 -3.21 5.55
C VAL A 76 3.76 -1.88 4.95
N SER A 77 3.12 -0.75 5.29
CA SER A 77 3.45 0.55 4.69
C SER A 77 4.89 0.99 4.99
N PRO A 78 5.37 0.99 6.25
CA PRO A 78 6.79 1.27 6.52
C PRO A 78 7.74 0.24 5.92
N VAL A 79 7.37 -1.05 5.90
CA VAL A 79 8.22 -2.10 5.32
C VAL A 79 8.40 -1.88 3.82
N VAL A 80 7.31 -1.65 3.09
CA VAL A 80 7.36 -1.36 1.64
C VAL A 80 8.17 -0.08 1.38
N LEU A 81 7.94 0.98 2.15
CA LEU A 81 8.72 2.22 2.02
C LEU A 81 10.21 1.99 2.30
N GLY A 82 10.53 1.22 3.34
CA GLY A 82 11.90 0.84 3.69
C GLY A 82 12.58 0.01 2.60
N VAL A 83 11.87 -0.95 2.02
CA VAL A 83 12.37 -1.74 0.88
C VAL A 83 12.59 -0.84 -0.34
N MET A 84 11.64 0.05 -0.67
CA MET A 84 11.81 1.01 -1.77
C MET A 84 13.03 1.91 -1.54
N TYR A 85 13.21 2.44 -0.33
CA TYR A 85 14.39 3.22 0.03
C TYR A 85 15.68 2.40 -0.17
N ALA A 86 15.72 1.18 0.34
CA ALA A 86 16.89 0.31 0.26
C ALA A 86 17.23 -0.16 -1.17
N VAL A 87 16.22 -0.37 -2.02
CA VAL A 87 16.40 -0.89 -3.39
C VAL A 87 16.57 0.21 -4.43
N LEU A 88 15.98 1.39 -4.21
CA LEU A 88 16.03 2.49 -5.19
C LEU A 88 17.01 3.56 -4.73
N ILE A 89 16.84 4.09 -3.52
CA ILE A 89 17.55 5.28 -3.07
C ILE A 89 18.97 4.95 -2.63
N VAL A 90 19.14 3.91 -1.82
CA VAL A 90 20.47 3.49 -1.31
C VAL A 90 21.45 3.14 -2.44
N PRO A 91 21.13 2.30 -3.45
CA PRO A 91 22.09 1.98 -4.50
C PRO A 91 22.37 3.17 -5.40
N VAL A 92 21.40 4.02 -5.70
CA VAL A 92 21.64 5.27 -6.45
C VAL A 92 22.60 6.18 -5.69
N GLY A 93 22.39 6.37 -4.38
CA GLY A 93 23.29 7.16 -3.54
C GLY A 93 24.69 6.55 -3.44
N LEU A 94 24.80 5.22 -3.33
CA LEU A 94 26.07 4.50 -3.32
C LEU A 94 26.80 4.65 -4.66
N PHE A 95 26.08 4.52 -5.78
CA PHE A 95 26.62 4.71 -7.12
C PHE A 95 27.13 6.14 -7.35
N MET A 96 26.37 7.15 -6.94
CA MET A 96 26.83 8.54 -6.98
C MET A 96 28.11 8.76 -6.16
N ARG A 97 28.20 8.14 -4.98
CA ARG A 97 29.42 8.17 -4.15
C ARG A 97 30.61 7.50 -4.85
N LEU A 98 30.39 6.37 -5.52
CA LEU A 98 31.45 5.66 -6.26
C LEU A 98 31.99 6.49 -7.43
N ILE A 99 31.13 7.25 -8.11
CA ILE A 99 31.54 8.17 -9.20
C ILE A 99 32.10 9.50 -8.64
N GLY A 100 32.11 9.69 -7.32
CA GLY A 100 32.61 10.90 -6.67
C GLY A 100 31.70 12.12 -6.83
N ARG A 101 30.46 11.93 -7.28
CA ARG A 101 29.50 13.01 -7.52
C ARG A 101 28.75 13.34 -6.24
N ASP A 102 29.10 14.46 -5.62
CA ASP A 102 28.42 14.98 -4.43
C ASP A 102 27.30 15.95 -4.83
N ALA A 103 26.17 15.40 -5.30
CA ALA A 103 25.03 16.21 -5.77
C ALA A 103 24.45 17.12 -4.68
N LEU A 104 24.60 16.75 -3.40
CA LEU A 104 24.06 17.49 -2.27
C LEU A 104 25.12 18.36 -1.58
N ARG A 105 26.37 18.39 -2.07
CA ARG A 105 27.51 19.11 -1.49
C ARG A 105 27.66 18.87 0.03
N LEU A 106 27.46 17.61 0.45
CA LEU A 106 27.53 17.26 1.87
C LEU A 106 28.95 17.29 2.44
N LYS A 107 29.98 17.16 1.60
CA LYS A 107 31.37 17.24 2.05
C LYS A 107 31.68 18.64 2.58
N ARG A 108 32.05 18.72 3.85
CA ARG A 108 32.43 19.98 4.50
C ARG A 108 33.77 20.46 3.93
N ASN A 109 33.74 21.57 3.19
CA ASN A 109 34.90 22.33 2.76
C ASN A 109 35.35 23.30 3.88
N PRO A 110 36.50 23.08 4.54
CA PRO A 110 37.00 23.96 5.60
C PRO A 110 37.46 25.34 5.09
N GLN A 111 37.67 25.47 3.78
CA GLN A 111 38.17 26.70 3.14
C GLN A 111 37.02 27.64 2.71
N GLU A 112 35.78 27.15 2.72
CA GLU A 112 34.61 27.97 2.43
C GLU A 112 34.03 28.58 3.71
N ALA A 113 33.93 29.91 3.74
CA ALA A 113 33.29 30.66 4.83
C ALA A 113 31.77 30.46 4.87
N SER A 114 31.15 30.05 3.75
CA SER A 114 29.71 29.81 3.64
C SER A 114 29.38 28.92 2.44
N TYR A 115 28.43 28.00 2.59
CA TYR A 115 27.86 27.20 1.48
C TYR A 115 26.73 27.92 0.74
N TRP A 116 26.45 29.18 1.10
CA TRP A 116 25.40 29.96 0.47
C TRP A 116 25.73 30.19 -1.01
N VAL A 117 24.88 29.67 -1.89
CA VAL A 117 24.98 29.94 -3.32
C VAL A 117 24.35 31.32 -3.56
N GLY A 118 25.21 32.33 -3.72
CA GLY A 118 24.78 33.67 -4.14
C GLY A 118 23.99 33.58 -5.44
N ARG A 119 22.87 34.32 -5.52
CA ARG A 119 22.14 34.46 -6.77
C ARG A 119 22.80 35.58 -7.55
N ASP A 120 23.22 35.31 -8.78
CA ASP A 120 23.55 36.37 -9.73
C ASP A 120 22.25 37.12 -10.08
N ASP A 121 22.14 38.33 -9.54
CA ASP A 121 21.08 39.30 -9.72
C ASP A 121 21.25 40.11 -11.01
N GLY A 122 21.87 39.52 -12.03
CA GLY A 122 21.85 40.02 -13.41
C GLY A 122 20.41 40.38 -13.80
N ALA A 123 20.25 41.58 -14.36
CA ALA A 123 18.99 42.29 -14.61
C ALA A 123 17.77 41.36 -14.75
N TYR A 124 16.79 41.54 -13.86
CA TYR A 124 15.50 40.84 -13.86
C TYR A 124 14.94 40.71 -15.29
N SER A 125 15.10 39.53 -15.90
CA SER A 125 14.47 39.24 -17.19
C SER A 125 13.10 38.60 -16.96
N PRO A 126 12.01 39.19 -17.47
CA PRO A 126 10.66 38.65 -17.33
C PRO A 126 10.52 37.20 -17.85
N GLU A 127 11.40 36.79 -18.76
CA GLU A 127 11.42 35.46 -19.36
C GLU A 127 11.72 34.33 -18.37
N ARG A 128 12.45 34.60 -17.28
CA ARG A 128 12.75 33.59 -16.23
C ARG A 128 11.50 33.13 -15.48
N PHE A 129 10.41 33.88 -15.52
CA PHE A 129 9.14 33.52 -14.86
C PHE A 129 8.22 32.64 -15.71
N LYS A 130 8.56 32.37 -16.99
CA LYS A 130 7.71 31.55 -17.87
C LYS A 130 7.60 30.08 -17.43
N ASN A 131 8.63 29.53 -16.78
CA ASN A 131 8.69 28.12 -16.37
C ASN A 131 8.99 27.96 -14.87
N GLN A 132 8.37 28.81 -14.04
CA GLN A 132 8.60 28.79 -12.59
C GLN A 132 7.76 27.75 -11.83
N PHE A 133 6.88 27.00 -12.54
CA PHE A 133 6.00 25.97 -11.99
C PHE A 133 6.14 24.67 -12.78
#